data_AF-A0A6I3BC35-F1
#
_entry.id   AF-A0A6I3BC35-F1
#
_cell.length_a   1.000
_cell.length_b   1.000
_cell.length_c   1.000
_cell.angle_alpha   90.00
_cell.angle_beta   90.00
_cell.angle_gamma   90.00
#
_symmetry.space_group_name_H-M   'P 1'
#
loop_
_entity.id
_entity.type
_entity.pdbx_description
1 polymer ?
#
loop_
_entity_poly.entity_id
_entity_poly.type
_entity_poly.pdbx_seq_one_letter_code
_entity_poly.pdbx_strand_id
1 'polypeptide(L)'
;MFLKMSNFDPIEVATEAYIYVYPIVVMEITRQQYAAKTRSQHDANLLSHSRTLANDKWRSVARTNIDTLASGAWLDLSKTSATMTIAKSQLRFYMYQFLDMWTDTYAVIGSRTVGNEMVRLRIAAESDTAVKSDDVDMLIKSPTPATWIIGRTYTNGKTDLLDAHQHQDGVIIKYDHPEQVQSNNQEITFIANIPPVEQATKLSGSEFFELASRLIAQQGVHLTDGSISFRLRSLGFNVGELFMYENQTADAKAA
;
A
#
# COMPACT_ATOMS: atom_id res chain seq x y z
N MET A 1 -15.42 -30.35 15.96
CA MET A 1 -16.76 -29.91 16.43
C MET A 1 -17.03 -28.57 15.78
N PHE A 2 -17.72 -28.56 14.63
CA PHE A 2 -18.10 -27.31 13.98
C PHE A 2 -19.24 -26.70 14.78
N LEU A 3 -19.00 -25.52 15.38
CA LEU A 3 -20.08 -24.68 15.88
C LEU A 3 -21.06 -24.48 14.70
N LYS A 4 -22.30 -24.97 14.83
CA LYS A 4 -23.38 -24.52 13.95
C LYS A 4 -23.49 -23.02 14.21
N MET A 5 -22.95 -22.20 13.31
CA MET A 5 -23.10 -20.75 13.38
C MET A 5 -24.61 -20.47 13.38
N SER A 6 -25.11 -19.99 14.51
CA SER A 6 -26.47 -19.50 14.67
C SER A 6 -26.79 -18.47 13.58
N ASN A 7 -28.04 -18.46 13.11
CA ASN A 7 -28.63 -17.55 12.11
C ASN A 7 -28.15 -16.09 12.23
N PHE A 8 -27.00 -15.75 11.62
CA PHE A 8 -26.65 -14.36 11.36
C PHE A 8 -27.49 -13.89 10.18
N ASP A 9 -27.96 -12.63 10.23
CA ASP A 9 -28.59 -12.02 9.07
C ASP A 9 -27.53 -11.91 7.95
N PRO A 10 -27.73 -12.57 6.79
CA PRO A 10 -26.79 -12.51 5.69
C PRO A 10 -26.48 -11.08 5.24
N ILE A 11 -27.46 -10.16 5.32
CA ILE A 11 -27.28 -8.74 4.95
C ILE A 11 -26.34 -8.03 5.91
N GLU A 12 -26.47 -8.29 7.21
CA GLU A 12 -25.59 -7.73 8.23
C GLU A 12 -24.14 -8.18 8.00
N VAL A 13 -23.93 -9.49 7.80
CA VAL A 13 -22.60 -10.04 7.57
C VAL A 13 -22.02 -9.53 6.24
N ALA A 14 -22.84 -9.37 5.20
CA ALA A 14 -22.37 -8.90 3.89
C ALA A 14 -21.97 -7.42 3.96
N THR A 15 -22.72 -6.63 4.72
CA THR A 15 -22.38 -5.23 4.99
C THR A 15 -21.06 -5.10 5.74
N GLU A 16 -20.85 -5.92 6.77
CA GLU A 16 -19.58 -5.96 7.50
C GLU A 16 -18.42 -6.45 6.62
N ALA A 17 -18.66 -7.47 5.80
CA ALA A 17 -17.68 -7.95 4.83
C ALA A 17 -17.26 -6.83 3.89
N TYR A 18 -18.24 -6.09 3.34
CA TYR A 18 -17.99 -4.95 2.47
C TYR A 18 -17.14 -3.90 3.17
N ILE A 19 -17.52 -3.47 4.38
CA ILE A 19 -16.77 -2.47 5.16
C ILE A 19 -15.34 -2.94 5.43
N TYR A 20 -15.16 -4.21 5.81
CA TYR A 20 -13.86 -4.77 6.13
C TYR A 20 -12.93 -4.83 4.91
N VAL A 21 -13.40 -5.33 3.77
CA VAL A 21 -12.54 -5.51 2.58
C VAL A 21 -12.48 -4.28 1.67
N TYR A 22 -13.25 -3.23 1.97
CA TYR A 22 -13.24 -1.97 1.22
C TYR A 22 -11.85 -1.32 1.09
N PRO A 23 -11.04 -1.21 2.17
CA PRO A 23 -9.72 -0.59 2.09
C PRO A 23 -8.78 -1.29 1.10
N ILE A 24 -8.73 -2.63 1.11
CA ILE A 24 -7.81 -3.37 0.23
C ILE A 24 -8.20 -3.24 -1.25
N VAL A 25 -9.51 -3.18 -1.56
CA VAL A 25 -10.00 -2.96 -2.93
C VAL A 25 -9.64 -1.55 -3.42
N VAL A 26 -9.92 -0.51 -2.61
CA VAL A 26 -9.58 0.87 -2.96
C VAL A 26 -8.06 1.06 -3.10
N MET A 27 -7.28 0.41 -2.24
CA MET A 27 -5.84 0.48 -2.27
C MET A 27 -5.26 -0.14 -3.54
N GLU A 28 -5.79 -1.29 -3.99
CA GLU A 28 -5.36 -1.89 -5.26
C GLU A 28 -5.65 -0.99 -6.46
N ILE A 29 -6.85 -0.41 -6.54
CA ILE A 29 -7.19 0.53 -7.63
C ILE A 29 -6.23 1.73 -7.59
N THR A 30 -5.90 2.23 -6.40
CA THR A 30 -4.93 3.32 -6.20
C THR A 30 -3.53 2.93 -6.68
N ARG A 31 -3.06 1.72 -6.33
CA ARG A 31 -1.76 1.17 -6.75
C ARG A 31 -1.66 1.08 -8.26
N GLN A 32 -2.69 0.56 -8.92
CA GLN A 32 -2.75 0.41 -10.37
C GLN A 32 -2.74 1.78 -11.09
N GLN A 33 -3.51 2.74 -10.59
CA GLN A 33 -3.49 4.11 -11.11
C GLN A 33 -2.14 4.80 -10.93
N TYR A 34 -1.46 4.55 -9.80
CA TYR A 34 -0.12 5.06 -9.57
C TYR A 34 0.85 4.45 -10.59
N ALA A 35 0.87 3.12 -10.70
CA ALA A 35 1.75 2.40 -11.62
C ALA A 35 1.56 2.84 -13.08
N ALA A 36 0.32 3.15 -13.51
CA ALA A 36 0.04 3.69 -14.84
C ALA A 36 0.67 5.07 -15.08
N LYS A 37 0.77 5.92 -14.04
CA LYS A 37 1.34 7.28 -14.13
C LYS A 37 2.86 7.28 -14.00
N THR A 38 3.44 6.29 -13.32
CA THR A 38 4.88 6.20 -13.06
C THR A 38 5.61 5.19 -13.95
N ARG A 39 4.92 4.57 -14.91
CA ARG A 39 5.42 3.50 -15.81
C ARG A 39 6.62 3.88 -16.70
N SER A 40 7.09 5.13 -16.62
CA SER A 40 8.22 5.67 -17.39
C SER A 40 9.52 5.87 -16.60
N GLN A 41 9.56 5.60 -15.30
CA GLN A 41 10.78 5.70 -14.48
C GLN A 41 11.36 4.31 -14.20
N HIS A 42 11.96 3.69 -15.24
CA HIS A 42 12.89 2.56 -15.08
C HIS A 42 14.26 3.06 -14.61
N ASP A 43 14.28 3.90 -13.58
CA ASP A 43 15.53 4.34 -12.99
C ASP A 43 16.05 3.27 -12.03
N ALA A 44 17.36 3.31 -11.74
CA ALA A 44 17.97 2.53 -10.69
C ALA A 44 17.39 2.83 -9.28
N ASN A 45 16.50 3.81 -9.15
CA ASN A 45 15.80 4.19 -7.93
C ASN A 45 14.29 3.96 -8.10
N LEU A 46 13.69 3.17 -7.22
CA LEU A 46 12.25 2.89 -7.22
C LEU A 46 11.41 4.07 -6.72
N LEU A 47 12.04 5.06 -6.08
CA LEU A 47 11.39 6.24 -5.53
C LEU A 47 11.25 7.34 -6.59
N SER A 48 10.02 7.78 -6.83
CA SER A 48 9.75 8.91 -7.70
C SER A 48 9.54 10.19 -6.89
N HIS A 49 10.02 11.32 -7.40
CA HIS A 49 9.96 12.62 -6.74
C HIS A 49 9.17 13.63 -7.56
N SER A 50 8.21 14.32 -6.93
CA SER A 50 7.72 15.59 -7.45
C SER A 50 8.76 16.66 -7.22
N ARG A 51 9.16 17.34 -8.30
CA ARG A 51 10.07 18.50 -8.25
C ARG A 51 9.36 19.84 -8.10
N THR A 52 8.03 19.81 -8.04
CA THR A 52 7.21 21.02 -7.89
C THR A 52 6.26 20.89 -6.72
N LEU A 53 6.00 22.02 -6.06
CA LEU A 53 4.96 22.12 -5.04
C LEU A 53 3.59 21.93 -5.68
N ALA A 54 2.68 21.32 -4.93
CA ALA A 54 1.31 21.16 -5.38
C ALA A 54 0.65 22.54 -5.59
N ASN A 55 -0.17 22.65 -6.64
CA ASN A 55 -0.94 23.84 -6.96
C ASN A 55 -2.44 23.58 -6.83
N ASP A 56 -3.25 24.59 -7.13
CA ASP A 56 -4.72 24.56 -7.11
C ASP A 56 -5.35 23.50 -8.02
N LYS A 57 -4.59 22.94 -8.96
CA LYS A 57 -5.01 21.85 -9.87
C LYS A 57 -4.53 20.47 -9.42
N TRP A 58 -3.71 20.37 -8.38
CA TRP A 58 -3.24 19.09 -7.87
C TRP A 58 -4.39 18.31 -7.22
N ARG A 59 -4.64 17.09 -7.70
CA ARG A 59 -5.74 16.22 -7.21
C ARG A 59 -5.27 14.82 -6.82
N SER A 60 -3.96 14.59 -6.74
CA SER A 60 -3.41 13.26 -6.43
C SER A 60 -3.58 12.83 -4.97
N VAL A 61 -3.91 13.76 -4.07
CA VAL A 61 -4.21 13.49 -2.64
C VAL A 61 -5.34 14.39 -2.16
N ALA A 62 -6.13 13.91 -1.19
CA ALA A 62 -7.34 14.60 -0.70
C ALA A 62 -7.08 16.00 -0.10
N ARG A 63 -5.90 16.22 0.48
CA ARG A 63 -5.45 17.54 0.96
C ARG A 63 -4.01 17.75 0.56
N THR A 64 -3.76 18.68 -0.36
CA THR A 64 -2.38 18.94 -0.80
C THR A 64 -1.66 19.80 0.23
N ASN A 65 -0.41 19.44 0.50
CA ASN A 65 0.48 20.22 1.35
C ASN A 65 1.35 21.08 0.43
N ILE A 66 1.31 22.40 0.62
CA ILE A 66 2.06 23.38 -0.20
C ILE A 66 3.46 23.67 0.36
N ASP A 67 3.81 23.10 1.51
CA ASP A 67 5.08 23.28 2.21
C ASP A 67 6.03 22.09 1.99
N THR A 68 5.60 21.04 1.28
CA THR A 68 6.40 19.83 1.06
C THR A 68 6.38 19.34 -0.38
N LEU A 69 7.53 18.89 -0.87
CA LEU A 69 7.64 18.08 -2.07
C LEU A 69 7.24 16.63 -1.77
N ALA A 70 6.44 16.05 -2.66
CA ALA A 70 6.00 14.67 -2.54
C ALA A 70 7.01 13.70 -3.17
N SER A 71 7.16 12.53 -2.58
CA SER A 71 7.83 11.38 -3.19
C SER A 71 6.97 10.13 -3.02
N GLY A 72 7.10 9.14 -3.89
CA GLY A 72 6.28 7.94 -3.85
C GLY A 72 6.97 6.71 -4.43
N ALA A 73 6.75 5.55 -3.81
CA ALA A 73 7.16 4.26 -4.34
C ALA A 73 6.16 3.17 -3.95
N TRP A 74 5.86 2.27 -4.87
CA TRP A 74 5.21 1.00 -4.55
C TRP A 74 6.25 -0.11 -4.63
N LEU A 75 6.33 -0.94 -3.60
CA LEU A 75 7.25 -2.07 -3.55
C LEU A 75 6.45 -3.37 -3.50
N ASP A 76 6.92 -4.37 -4.26
CA ASP A 76 6.51 -5.77 -4.14
C ASP A 76 7.62 -6.53 -3.41
N LEU A 77 7.34 -6.89 -2.15
CA LEU A 77 8.25 -7.58 -1.24
C LEU A 77 7.96 -9.08 -1.16
N SER A 78 7.11 -9.62 -2.03
CA SER A 78 6.67 -11.03 -1.99
C SER A 78 7.80 -12.03 -2.27
N LYS A 79 8.86 -11.58 -2.95
CA LYS A 79 10.02 -12.41 -3.33
C LYS A 79 11.36 -11.88 -2.85
N THR A 80 11.49 -10.57 -2.66
CA THR A 80 12.74 -9.93 -2.27
C THR A 80 12.50 -8.76 -1.32
N SER A 81 13.51 -8.39 -0.55
CA SER A 81 13.50 -7.16 0.23
C SER A 81 13.97 -5.97 -0.61
N ALA A 82 13.80 -4.76 -0.06
CA ALA A 82 14.34 -3.54 -0.62
C ALA A 82 15.17 -2.79 0.42
N THR A 83 16.23 -2.14 -0.03
CA THR A 83 17.05 -1.24 0.78
C THR A 83 16.74 0.21 0.42
N MET A 84 16.39 1.00 1.43
CA MET A 84 16.19 2.45 1.33
C MET A 84 17.32 3.18 2.05
N THR A 85 18.06 4.01 1.31
CA THR A 85 19.08 4.91 1.86
C THR A 85 18.51 6.32 1.87
N ILE A 86 18.53 6.97 3.02
CA ILE A 86 18.12 8.36 3.20
C ILE A 86 19.38 9.17 3.51
N ALA A 87 19.74 10.11 2.63
CA ALA A 87 20.89 10.99 2.86
C ALA A 87 20.67 11.95 4.03
N LYS A 88 21.80 12.45 4.56
CA LYS A 88 21.83 13.50 5.58
C LYS A 88 20.96 14.69 5.16
N SER A 89 20.08 15.16 6.05
CA SER A 89 19.05 16.16 5.72
C SER A 89 19.45 17.60 6.03
N GLN A 90 20.59 17.85 6.69
CA GLN A 90 21.03 19.19 7.07
C GLN A 90 19.95 19.98 7.86
N LEU A 91 19.31 19.33 8.84
CA LEU A 91 18.20 19.85 9.66
C LEU A 91 16.87 20.05 8.90
N ARG A 92 16.79 19.71 7.61
CA ARG A 92 15.54 19.75 6.85
C ARG A 92 14.55 18.71 7.38
N PHE A 93 13.29 19.12 7.54
CA PHE A 93 12.22 18.18 7.83
C PHE A 93 11.97 17.27 6.62
N TYR A 94 11.96 15.97 6.89
CA TYR A 94 11.50 14.95 5.96
C TYR A 94 10.78 13.83 6.72
N MET A 95 9.93 13.11 6.01
CA MET A 95 9.32 11.85 6.48
C MET A 95 8.97 10.93 5.31
N TYR A 96 9.01 9.64 5.57
CA TYR A 96 8.57 8.55 4.70
C TYR A 96 7.59 7.69 5.49
N GLN A 97 6.33 7.70 5.08
CA GLN A 97 5.25 6.92 5.65
C GLN A 97 5.11 5.65 4.84
N PHE A 98 5.06 4.52 5.54
CA PHE A 98 4.91 3.19 4.96
C PHE A 98 3.49 2.72 5.26
N LEU A 99 2.73 2.45 4.19
CA LEU A 99 1.39 1.90 4.27
C LEU A 99 1.36 0.49 3.72
N ASP A 100 0.65 -0.39 4.39
CA ASP A 100 0.32 -1.71 3.86
C ASP A 100 -0.90 -1.64 2.91
N MET A 101 -1.28 -2.78 2.35
CA MET A 101 -2.43 -2.85 1.42
C MET A 101 -3.78 -2.62 2.10
N TRP A 102 -3.85 -2.62 3.43
CA TRP A 102 -5.05 -2.32 4.21
C TRP A 102 -5.18 -0.84 4.58
N THR A 103 -4.29 0.01 4.05
CA THR A 103 -4.21 1.47 4.31
C THR A 103 -3.64 1.85 5.68
N ASP A 104 -3.12 0.88 6.43
CA ASP A 104 -2.57 1.13 7.75
C ASP A 104 -1.13 1.62 7.67
N THR A 105 -0.81 2.63 8.47
CA THR A 105 0.57 3.10 8.62
C THR A 105 1.30 2.26 9.65
N TYR A 106 2.22 1.43 9.18
CA TYR A 106 3.00 0.55 10.05
C TYR A 106 4.40 1.11 10.37
N ALA A 107 4.89 2.11 9.63
CA ALA A 107 6.11 2.82 9.95
C ALA A 107 6.11 4.28 9.45
N VAL A 108 6.80 5.17 10.18
CA VAL A 108 7.10 6.53 9.74
C VAL A 108 8.56 6.85 10.07
N ILE A 109 9.40 6.91 9.04
CA ILE A 109 10.83 7.22 9.19
C ILE A 109 11.11 8.63 8.71
N GLY A 110 11.76 9.44 9.53
CA GLY A 110 11.95 10.85 9.22
C GLY A 110 12.89 11.56 10.18
N SER A 111 13.14 12.83 9.88
CA SER A 111 13.93 13.74 10.72
C SER A 111 13.56 13.73 12.22
N ARG A 112 12.29 13.48 12.54
CA ARG A 112 11.77 13.41 13.91
C ARG A 112 11.98 12.07 14.61
N THR A 113 12.27 11.00 13.88
CA THR A 113 12.42 9.64 14.43
C THR A 113 13.86 9.14 14.37
N VAL A 114 14.61 9.48 13.31
CA VAL A 114 15.99 9.03 13.11
C VAL A 114 17.01 10.18 13.08
N GLY A 115 16.56 11.41 13.31
CA GLY A 115 17.42 12.59 13.26
C GLY A 115 17.81 12.96 11.83
N ASN A 116 18.96 13.62 11.67
CA ASN A 116 19.35 14.25 10.41
C ASN A 116 20.54 13.57 9.71
N GLU A 117 21.10 12.52 10.32
CA GLU A 117 22.21 11.77 9.72
C GLU A 117 21.69 10.80 8.66
N MET A 118 22.62 10.28 7.85
CA MET A 118 22.29 9.25 6.86
C MET A 118 21.78 7.98 7.57
N VAL A 119 20.74 7.36 7.03
CA VAL A 119 20.20 6.09 7.54
C VAL A 119 19.91 5.13 6.39
N ARG A 120 20.21 3.84 6.60
CA ARG A 120 19.88 2.72 5.71
C ARG A 120 18.82 1.84 6.35
N LEU A 121 17.74 1.60 5.61
CA LEU A 121 16.61 0.80 6.05
C LEU A 121 16.50 -0.41 5.14
N ARG A 122 16.43 -1.61 5.71
CA ARG A 122 15.96 -2.78 5.01
C ARG A 122 14.45 -2.90 5.18
N ILE A 123 13.72 -3.05 4.10
CA ILE A 123 12.26 -3.17 4.06
C ILE A 123 11.95 -4.56 3.54
N ALA A 124 11.23 -5.35 4.32
CA ALA A 124 10.95 -6.75 4.01
C ALA A 124 9.53 -7.13 4.43
N ALA A 125 8.92 -8.10 3.76
CA ALA A 125 7.66 -8.67 4.23
C ALA A 125 7.88 -9.42 5.57
N GLU A 126 6.82 -9.59 6.37
CA GLU A 126 6.86 -10.41 7.60
C GLU A 126 7.27 -11.86 7.34
N SER A 127 6.96 -12.41 6.14
CA SER A 127 7.35 -13.77 5.75
C SER A 127 8.85 -13.94 5.54
N ASP A 128 9.60 -12.85 5.38
CA ASP A 128 11.06 -12.90 5.25
C ASP A 128 11.70 -13.11 6.63
N THR A 129 12.35 -14.25 6.84
CA THR A 129 12.99 -14.58 8.12
C THR A 129 14.45 -14.15 8.21
N ALA A 130 15.01 -13.50 7.17
CA ALA A 130 16.38 -13.02 7.19
C ALA A 130 16.56 -11.94 8.27
N VAL A 131 17.59 -12.12 9.08
CA VAL A 131 17.98 -11.16 10.11
C VAL A 131 18.56 -9.92 9.44
N LYS A 132 18.42 -8.77 10.11
CA LYS A 132 19.05 -7.51 9.74
C LYS A 132 20.57 -7.74 9.54
N SER A 133 21.11 -7.32 8.39
CA SER A 133 22.55 -7.30 8.13
C SER A 133 23.22 -6.07 8.78
N ASP A 134 24.52 -6.15 9.03
CA ASP A 134 25.28 -5.09 9.71
C ASP A 134 25.39 -3.80 8.87
N ASP A 135 25.14 -3.88 7.56
CA ASP A 135 25.16 -2.76 6.62
C ASP A 135 23.82 -2.02 6.52
N VAL A 136 22.84 -2.33 7.36
CA VAL A 136 21.64 -1.51 7.51
C VAL A 136 21.50 -1.02 8.94
N ASP A 137 20.81 0.09 9.14
CA ASP A 137 20.61 0.70 10.46
C ASP A 137 19.30 0.23 11.10
N MET A 138 18.27 -0.04 10.28
CA MET A 138 16.96 -0.51 10.74
C MET A 138 16.38 -1.56 9.79
N LEU A 139 15.61 -2.50 10.36
CA LEU A 139 14.77 -3.44 9.62
C LEU A 139 13.30 -3.04 9.82
N ILE A 140 12.59 -2.85 8.73
CA ILE A 140 11.17 -2.50 8.70
C ILE A 140 10.41 -3.67 8.10
N LYS A 141 9.51 -4.27 8.89
CA LYS A 141 8.66 -5.38 8.47
C LYS A 141 7.31 -4.87 7.98
N SER A 142 6.98 -5.21 6.73
CA SER A 142 5.71 -4.90 6.10
C SER A 142 4.68 -5.97 6.44
N PRO A 143 3.51 -5.60 7.01
CA PRO A 143 2.43 -6.54 7.30
C PRO A 143 1.89 -7.25 6.06
N THR A 144 1.93 -6.59 4.90
CA THR A 144 1.56 -7.16 3.60
C THR A 144 2.77 -7.22 2.66
N PRO A 145 2.82 -8.18 1.71
CA PRO A 145 3.86 -8.26 0.69
C PRO A 145 4.00 -7.00 -0.19
N ALA A 146 2.91 -6.30 -0.51
CA ALA A 146 3.00 -4.99 -1.17
C ALA A 146 2.98 -3.85 -0.14
N THR A 147 3.75 -2.79 -0.39
CA THR A 147 3.78 -1.60 0.46
C THR A 147 3.85 -0.31 -0.35
N TRP A 148 3.20 0.74 0.15
CA TRP A 148 3.25 2.08 -0.40
C TRP A 148 4.09 3.00 0.50
N ILE A 149 5.09 3.63 -0.09
CA ILE A 149 5.93 4.62 0.59
C ILE A 149 5.54 6.00 0.09
N ILE A 150 5.16 6.88 1.02
CA ILE A 150 4.83 8.28 0.77
C ILE A 150 5.86 9.16 1.46
N GLY A 151 6.68 9.84 0.66
CA GLY A 151 7.68 10.80 1.11
C GLY A 151 7.16 12.23 1.14
N ARG A 152 7.55 12.98 2.16
CA ARG A 152 7.38 14.44 2.23
C ARG A 152 8.70 15.08 2.60
N THR A 153 9.17 16.01 1.78
CA THR A 153 10.38 16.79 2.02
C THR A 153 9.98 18.25 2.16
N TYR A 154 10.24 18.87 3.31
CA TYR A 154 9.91 20.27 3.54
C TYR A 154 10.68 21.18 2.59
N THR A 155 10.02 22.25 2.16
CA THR A 155 10.66 23.35 1.47
C THR A 155 10.12 24.69 1.99
N ASN A 156 11.02 25.65 2.22
CA ASN A 156 10.67 27.03 2.57
C ASN A 156 10.29 27.84 1.31
N GLY A 157 9.35 27.31 0.52
CA GLY A 157 8.90 27.90 -0.74
C GLY A 157 9.92 27.80 -1.88
N LYS A 158 9.65 28.55 -2.96
CA LYS A 158 10.34 28.38 -4.26
C LYS A 158 11.86 28.57 -4.21
N THR A 159 12.36 29.43 -3.34
CA THR A 159 13.79 29.73 -3.22
C THR A 159 14.61 28.59 -2.62
N ASP A 160 13.94 27.65 -1.94
CA ASP A 160 14.56 26.51 -1.24
C ASP A 160 14.38 25.19 -2.01
N LEU A 161 13.80 25.24 -3.22
CA LEU A 161 13.54 24.05 -4.02
C LEU A 161 14.81 23.30 -4.42
N LEU A 162 15.89 24.02 -4.73
CA LEU A 162 17.15 23.39 -5.13
C LEU A 162 17.72 22.52 -4.01
N ASP A 163 17.75 23.03 -2.79
CA ASP A 163 18.26 22.30 -1.62
C ASP A 163 17.31 21.14 -1.24
N ALA A 164 16.00 21.32 -1.41
CA ALA A 164 15.03 20.26 -1.22
C ALA A 164 15.19 19.14 -2.29
N HIS A 165 15.48 19.50 -3.55
CA HIS A 165 15.77 18.54 -4.61
C HIS A 165 17.04 17.76 -4.35
N GLN A 166 18.11 18.42 -3.89
CA GLN A 166 19.36 17.75 -3.52
C GLN A 166 19.14 16.71 -2.41
N HIS A 167 18.29 17.02 -1.42
CA HIS A 167 17.93 16.02 -0.42
C HIS A 167 17.14 14.86 -1.04
N GLN A 168 16.14 15.13 -1.89
CA GLN A 168 15.40 14.08 -2.61
C GLN A 168 16.31 13.19 -3.45
N ASP A 169 17.29 13.76 -4.15
CA ASP A 169 18.27 13.03 -4.98
C ASP A 169 19.14 12.07 -4.15
N GLY A 170 19.37 12.42 -2.89
CA GLY A 170 20.08 11.58 -1.93
C GLY A 170 19.21 10.47 -1.31
N VAL A 171 17.94 10.34 -1.69
CA VAL A 171 17.06 9.27 -1.18
C VAL A 171 16.81 8.23 -2.26
N ILE A 172 17.27 7.01 -2.00
CA ILE A 172 17.32 5.93 -2.97
C ILE A 172 16.66 4.68 -2.40
N ILE A 173 15.81 4.02 -3.19
CA ILE A 173 15.24 2.71 -2.89
C ILE A 173 15.62 1.74 -4.01
N LYS A 174 16.15 0.58 -3.64
CA LYS A 174 16.51 -0.51 -4.56
C LYS A 174 16.01 -1.84 -4.02
N TYR A 175 15.55 -2.73 -4.92
CA TYR A 175 15.40 -4.13 -4.55
C TYR A 175 16.78 -4.76 -4.33
N ASP A 176 16.86 -5.65 -3.36
CA ASP A 176 18.09 -6.39 -3.10
C ASP A 176 18.32 -7.45 -4.19
N HIS A 177 17.23 -8.04 -4.70
CA HIS A 177 17.23 -8.98 -5.84
C HIS A 177 16.17 -8.58 -6.88
N PRO A 178 16.42 -7.53 -7.69
CA PRO A 178 15.44 -7.00 -8.65
C PRO A 178 14.97 -8.03 -9.70
N GLU A 179 15.78 -9.02 -10.03
CA GLU A 179 15.46 -10.12 -10.95
C GLU A 179 14.34 -11.05 -10.45
N GLN A 180 14.06 -11.02 -9.14
CA GLN A 180 13.00 -11.83 -8.53
C GLN A 180 11.64 -11.15 -8.54
N VAL A 181 11.58 -9.86 -8.87
CA VAL A 181 10.35 -9.08 -8.91
C VAL A 181 9.66 -9.30 -10.25
N GLN A 182 8.49 -9.92 -10.23
CA GLN A 182 7.68 -10.11 -11.43
C GLN A 182 6.78 -8.89 -11.65
N SER A 183 6.69 -8.41 -12.89
CA SER A 183 5.62 -7.47 -13.26
C SER A 183 4.29 -8.21 -13.27
N ASN A 184 3.62 -8.31 -12.13
CA ASN A 184 2.26 -8.87 -12.06
C ASN A 184 1.28 -7.87 -12.67
N ASN A 185 1.16 -7.91 -14.00
CA ASN A 185 0.13 -7.23 -14.77
C ASN A 185 -1.17 -8.05 -14.74
N GLN A 186 -1.67 -8.43 -13.57
CA GLN A 186 -3.08 -8.84 -13.54
C GLN A 186 -3.90 -7.59 -13.85
N GLU A 187 -4.42 -7.55 -15.08
CA GLU A 187 -5.24 -6.46 -15.60
C GLU A 187 -6.59 -6.46 -14.90
N ILE A 188 -6.68 -5.78 -13.77
CA ILE A 188 -7.95 -5.24 -13.32
C ILE A 188 -8.24 -4.06 -14.25
N THR A 189 -9.40 -4.04 -14.91
CA THR A 189 -9.80 -2.89 -15.72
C THR A 189 -10.02 -1.69 -14.79
N PHE A 190 -9.07 -0.76 -14.76
CA PHE A 190 -9.21 0.50 -14.04
C PHE A 190 -9.27 1.67 -15.02
N ILE A 191 -9.98 2.72 -14.65
CA ILE A 191 -10.09 3.95 -15.42
C ILE A 191 -9.21 5.00 -14.76
N ALA A 192 -8.10 5.35 -15.41
CA ALA A 192 -7.02 6.18 -14.83
C ALA A 192 -7.47 7.55 -14.29
N ASN A 193 -8.59 8.09 -14.77
CA ASN A 193 -9.08 9.44 -14.44
C ASN A 193 -10.32 9.46 -13.54
N ILE A 194 -10.79 8.31 -13.04
CA ILE A 194 -11.88 8.24 -12.08
C ILE A 194 -11.27 8.04 -10.68
N PRO A 195 -11.71 8.74 -9.62
CA PRO A 195 -11.23 8.49 -8.27
C PRO A 195 -11.34 7.00 -7.86
N PRO A 196 -10.35 6.42 -7.16
CA PRO A 196 -10.38 5.01 -6.75
C PRO A 196 -11.65 4.60 -5.99
N VAL A 197 -12.12 5.46 -5.08
CA VAL A 197 -13.37 5.27 -4.31
C VAL A 197 -14.56 5.13 -5.26
N GLU A 198 -14.69 6.03 -6.26
CA GLU A 198 -15.81 5.98 -7.20
C GLU A 198 -15.78 4.71 -8.05
N GLN A 199 -14.60 4.22 -8.44
CA GLN A 199 -14.47 2.94 -9.15
C GLN A 199 -14.85 1.77 -8.25
N ALA A 200 -14.39 1.74 -7.00
CA ALA A 200 -14.75 0.68 -6.06
C ALA A 200 -16.27 0.62 -5.84
N THR A 201 -16.95 1.77 -5.74
CA THR A 201 -18.42 1.83 -5.59
C THR A 201 -19.20 1.42 -6.83
N LYS A 202 -18.57 1.35 -8.01
CA LYS A 202 -19.20 0.95 -9.26
C LYS A 202 -19.12 -0.55 -9.53
N LEU A 203 -18.29 -1.29 -8.79
CA LEU A 203 -18.23 -2.74 -8.88
C LEU A 203 -19.54 -3.34 -8.40
N SER A 204 -20.05 -4.35 -9.11
CA SER A 204 -21.12 -5.20 -8.59
C SER A 204 -20.64 -5.97 -7.36
N GLY A 205 -21.58 -6.46 -6.54
CA GLY A 205 -21.24 -7.26 -5.34
C GLY A 205 -20.34 -8.46 -5.68
N SER A 206 -20.64 -9.18 -6.77
CA SER A 206 -19.81 -10.28 -7.25
C SER A 206 -18.39 -9.82 -7.62
N GLU A 207 -18.26 -8.79 -8.45
CA GLU A 207 -16.94 -8.29 -8.86
C GLU A 207 -16.11 -7.81 -7.67
N PHE A 208 -16.75 -7.12 -6.72
CA PHE A 208 -16.11 -6.58 -5.54
C PHE A 208 -15.59 -7.67 -4.60
N PHE A 209 -16.43 -8.65 -4.23
CA PHE A 209 -16.00 -9.72 -3.32
C PHE A 209 -15.04 -10.72 -3.96
N GLU A 210 -15.20 -11.01 -5.26
CA GLU A 210 -14.22 -11.84 -5.97
C GLU A 210 -12.87 -11.15 -6.06
N LEU A 211 -12.84 -9.83 -6.35
CA LEU A 211 -11.60 -9.04 -6.31
C LEU A 211 -10.99 -9.03 -4.91
N ALA A 212 -11.78 -8.73 -3.88
CA ALA A 212 -11.32 -8.73 -2.50
C ALA A 212 -10.69 -10.07 -2.10
N SER A 213 -11.31 -11.20 -2.43
CA SER A 213 -10.77 -12.52 -2.11
C SER A 213 -9.42 -12.80 -2.77
N ARG A 214 -9.24 -12.40 -4.04
CA ARG A 214 -7.95 -12.50 -4.74
C ARG A 214 -6.88 -11.64 -4.07
N LEU A 215 -7.23 -10.41 -3.70
CA LEU A 215 -6.30 -9.50 -3.02
C LEU A 215 -5.91 -10.03 -1.64
N ILE A 216 -6.86 -10.54 -0.87
CA ILE A 216 -6.60 -11.15 0.43
C ILE A 216 -5.72 -12.40 0.30
N ALA A 217 -5.94 -13.23 -0.72
CA ALA A 217 -5.09 -14.39 -0.98
C ALA A 217 -3.63 -13.99 -1.32
N GLN A 218 -3.43 -12.84 -1.94
CA GLN A 218 -2.10 -12.32 -2.29
C GLN A 218 -1.44 -11.56 -1.14
N GLN A 219 -2.20 -10.75 -0.41
CA GLN A 219 -1.67 -9.79 0.56
C GLN A 219 -1.74 -10.29 2.01
N GLY A 220 -2.61 -11.26 2.29
CA GLY A 220 -2.93 -11.68 3.64
C GLY A 220 -3.86 -10.68 4.37
N VAL A 221 -4.20 -11.04 5.60
CA VAL A 221 -4.95 -10.20 6.56
C VAL A 221 -4.06 -9.89 7.75
N HIS A 222 -4.42 -8.91 8.57
CA HIS A 222 -3.68 -8.66 9.80
C HIS A 222 -3.93 -9.77 10.83
N LEU A 223 -2.96 -9.98 11.72
CA LEU A 223 -3.06 -10.95 12.80
C LEU A 223 -4.30 -10.71 13.71
N THR A 224 -4.75 -9.46 13.79
CA THR A 224 -5.88 -9.01 14.60
C THR A 224 -7.25 -9.22 13.93
N ASP A 225 -7.30 -9.64 12.66
CA ASP A 225 -8.54 -9.73 11.89
C ASP A 225 -9.29 -11.08 12.09
N GLY A 226 -8.83 -11.91 13.02
CA GLY A 226 -9.35 -13.26 13.22
C GLY A 226 -10.86 -13.31 13.51
N SER A 227 -11.40 -12.34 14.26
CA SER A 227 -12.83 -12.31 14.60
C SER A 227 -13.72 -12.02 13.39
N ILE A 228 -13.36 -11.01 12.58
CA ILE A 228 -14.11 -10.68 11.36
C ILE A 228 -13.95 -11.81 10.34
N SER A 229 -12.73 -12.32 10.16
CA SER A 229 -12.45 -13.45 9.25
C SER A 229 -13.26 -14.70 9.58
N PHE A 230 -13.48 -14.99 10.86
CA PHE A 230 -14.33 -16.09 11.30
C PHE A 230 -15.81 -15.82 11.00
N ARG A 231 -16.26 -14.58 11.21
CA ARG A 231 -17.65 -14.16 10.96
C ARG A 231 -18.01 -14.24 9.48
N LEU A 232 -17.12 -13.84 8.57
CA LEU A 232 -17.38 -13.85 7.12
C LEU A 232 -17.60 -15.25 6.52
N ARG A 233 -17.19 -16.32 7.23
CA ARG A 233 -17.38 -17.70 6.78
C ARG A 233 -18.85 -18.09 6.63
N SER A 234 -19.77 -17.45 7.34
CA SER A 234 -21.21 -17.73 7.16
C SER A 234 -21.72 -17.33 5.78
N LEU A 235 -21.02 -16.45 5.07
CA LEU A 235 -21.30 -16.10 3.67
C LEU A 235 -20.52 -16.94 2.66
N GLY A 236 -19.73 -17.92 3.13
CA GLY A 236 -18.78 -18.66 2.28
C GLY A 236 -17.54 -17.84 1.88
N PHE A 237 -17.32 -16.67 2.50
CA PHE A 237 -16.11 -15.88 2.31
C PHE A 237 -15.02 -16.35 3.29
N ASN A 238 -14.17 -17.26 2.82
CA ASN A 238 -13.05 -17.79 3.59
C ASN A 238 -11.77 -17.04 3.24
N VAL A 239 -11.16 -16.38 4.22
CA VAL A 239 -9.85 -15.73 4.07
C VAL A 239 -8.79 -16.74 3.60
N GLY A 240 -8.09 -16.40 2.52
CA GLY A 240 -7.08 -17.24 1.89
C GLY A 240 -7.60 -18.16 0.79
N GLU A 241 -8.92 -18.27 0.61
CA GLU A 241 -9.56 -18.98 -0.49
C GLU A 241 -10.17 -18.00 -1.50
N LEU A 242 -10.29 -18.44 -2.75
CA LEU A 242 -11.00 -17.65 -3.76
C LEU A 242 -12.50 -17.72 -3.49
N PHE A 243 -13.12 -16.55 -3.35
CA PHE A 243 -14.56 -16.43 -3.31
C PHE A 243 -15.08 -16.53 -4.75
N MET A 244 -16.02 -17.44 -4.99
CA MET A 244 -16.71 -17.57 -6.28
C MET A 244 -18.18 -17.27 -6.03
N TYR A 245 -18.66 -16.11 -6.49
CA TYR A 245 -20.02 -15.64 -6.18
C TYR A 245 -21.07 -16.67 -6.61
N GLU A 246 -20.88 -17.28 -7.79
CA GLU A 246 -21.82 -18.24 -8.33
C GLU A 246 -22.00 -19.52 -7.51
N ASN A 247 -21.03 -19.86 -6.67
CA ASN A 247 -21.08 -21.06 -5.84
C ASN A 247 -21.74 -20.82 -4.48
N GLN A 248 -22.14 -19.58 -4.18
CA GLN A 248 -22.73 -19.23 -2.88
C GLN A 248 -24.23 -19.56 -2.80
N THR A 249 -24.74 -19.60 -1.56
CA THR A 249 -26.17 -19.83 -1.28
C THR A 249 -27.03 -18.69 -1.82
N ALA A 250 -28.32 -18.94 -2.05
CA ALA A 250 -29.25 -17.91 -2.52
C ALA A 250 -29.32 -16.71 -1.57
N ASP A 251 -29.32 -16.96 -0.26
CA ASP A 251 -29.35 -15.90 0.76
C ASP A 251 -28.07 -15.06 0.75
N ALA A 252 -26.89 -15.69 0.58
CA ALA A 252 -25.62 -14.97 0.47
C ALA A 252 -25.46 -14.20 -0.85
N LYS A 253 -26.09 -14.65 -1.94
CA LYS A 253 -26.16 -13.91 -3.21
C LYS A 253 -27.15 -12.74 -3.14
N ALA A 254 -28.22 -12.87 -2.36
CA ALA A 254 -29.24 -11.84 -2.24
C ALA A 254 -28.81 -10.68 -1.32
N ALA A 255 -27.97 -10.99 -0.33
CA ALA A 255 -27.31 -10.02 0.56
C ALA A 255 -26.21 -9.23 -0.15
#